data_AF-A0A437JA90-F1
#
_entry.id   AF-A0A437JA90-F1
#
_cell.length_a   1.000
_cell.length_b   1.000
_cell.length_c   1.000
_cell.angle_alpha   90.00
_cell.angle_beta   90.00
_cell.angle_gamma   90.00
#
_symmetry.space_group_name_H-M   'P 1'
#
loop_
_entity.id
_entity.type
_entity.pdbx_description
1 polymer ?
#
loop_
_entity_poly.entity_id
_entity_poly.type
_entity_poly.pdbx_seq_one_letter_code
_entity_poly.pdbx_strand_id
1 'polypeptide(L)'
;MTSRELTGFLPLAESDPTQPFRRKASDWAWRLIFGAIGWPWLLRSLHGGSKADKRALMHALGLAPDSLPHLGSWKADTGFLRHIVMQIAQRRPAVAVELGAGASTLVAAKAMALHGGGHLISFDQHGGFVDATRQWVADNGLHVDIRHAPLDAQVEGWPGRWYNVSDLPERIDLIIIDGPPWSVHPLVRGAADSLFRRLSPGGVILLDDAARPGERLVARRWRKRWPDIDFRLMHDGTKGTLLGVKRAIGVPPAPSNDNRAAGRHALRAAGLAALIAVGWIARGALGEFPVAAQAADTRFIDAAVASHRTTLLRQTMRSQGENTVLDSAEISRSTGLRLPVLPLGWEVRDVQLYPTGGTSAVAVSLRTSRGEPVTLLTSRAETPAEGTPLVTKRENENIAYWEEGDQALALTGRVSAARALELAALLAKG
;
A
#
# COMPACT_ATOMS: atom_id res chain seq x y z
N MET A 1 32.04 19.02 -17.09
CA MET A 1 31.90 17.61 -17.48
C MET A 1 31.32 16.86 -16.30
N THR A 2 30.29 16.05 -16.58
CA THR A 2 29.34 15.46 -15.64
C THR A 2 29.87 14.16 -15.02
N SER A 3 29.98 14.07 -13.70
CA SER A 3 29.96 12.79 -12.97
C SER A 3 28.68 12.70 -12.14
N ARG A 4 27.69 12.03 -12.76
CA ARG A 4 26.53 11.44 -12.08
C ARG A 4 27.05 10.23 -11.29
N GLU A 5 27.55 10.46 -10.09
CA GLU A 5 27.85 9.38 -9.16
C GLU A 5 26.55 9.01 -8.45
N LEU A 6 26.02 7.84 -8.80
CA LEU A 6 24.94 7.14 -8.11
C LEU A 6 25.33 7.01 -6.64
N THR A 7 24.58 7.68 -5.76
CA THR A 7 24.68 7.44 -4.32
C THR A 7 24.41 5.97 -4.06
N GLY A 8 25.44 5.27 -3.58
CA GLY A 8 25.46 3.82 -3.41
C GLY A 8 24.28 3.29 -2.57
N PHE A 9 23.71 2.19 -3.04
CA PHE A 9 22.46 1.56 -2.59
C PHE A 9 22.55 0.77 -1.27
N LEU A 10 23.49 1.10 -0.37
CA LEU A 10 23.65 0.41 0.91
C LEU A 10 23.83 1.44 2.03
N PRO A 11 23.14 1.31 3.18
CA PRO A 11 23.64 1.99 4.36
C PRO A 11 25.04 1.45 4.61
N LEU A 12 26.04 2.33 4.58
CA LEU A 12 27.35 2.03 5.15
C LEU A 12 27.12 1.37 6.51
N ALA A 13 27.56 0.12 6.62
CA ALA A 13 27.29 -0.72 7.77
C ALA A 13 27.96 -0.10 9.00
N GLU A 14 27.20 0.70 9.75
CA GLU A 14 27.64 1.19 11.05
C GLU A 14 27.44 0.06 12.07
N SER A 15 28.41 -0.85 12.09
CA SER A 15 28.58 -1.83 13.15
C SER A 15 29.11 -1.13 14.40
N ASP A 16 28.22 -0.64 15.26
CA ASP A 16 28.58 -0.20 16.61
C ASP A 16 28.69 -1.45 17.53
N PRO A 17 29.87 -1.77 18.07
CA PRO A 17 30.09 -2.97 18.90
C PRO A 17 29.41 -2.91 20.28
N THR A 18 28.86 -1.76 20.69
CA THR A 18 28.38 -1.54 22.07
C THR A 18 26.92 -1.98 22.34
N GLN A 19 26.13 -2.32 21.32
CA GLN A 19 24.73 -2.68 21.54
C GLN A 19 24.54 -4.14 22.01
N PRO A 20 23.65 -4.39 22.99
CA PRO A 20 23.31 -5.74 23.42
C PRO A 20 22.66 -6.53 22.29
N PHE A 21 23.19 -7.74 22.04
CA PHE A 21 22.81 -8.65 20.94
C PHE A 21 21.30 -8.84 20.77
N ARG A 22 20.53 -8.89 21.87
CA ARG A 22 19.07 -9.02 21.86
C ARG A 22 18.34 -7.86 21.17
N ARG A 23 18.81 -6.60 21.33
CA ARG A 23 18.20 -5.43 20.69
C ARG A 23 18.52 -5.38 19.20
N LYS A 24 19.75 -5.74 18.80
CA LYS A 24 20.13 -5.89 17.39
C LYS A 24 19.28 -6.93 16.67
N ALA A 25 19.05 -8.08 17.31
CA ALA A 25 18.21 -9.15 16.75
C ALA A 25 16.74 -8.72 16.63
N SER A 26 16.19 -8.01 17.62
CA SER A 26 14.82 -7.51 17.54
C SER A 26 14.64 -6.48 16.45
N ASP A 27 15.54 -5.50 16.34
CA ASP A 27 15.44 -4.44 15.34
C ASP A 27 15.58 -5.00 13.91
N TRP A 28 16.45 -5.99 13.73
CA TRP A 28 16.57 -6.72 12.47
C TRP A 28 15.29 -7.50 12.12
N ALA A 29 14.69 -8.20 13.09
CA ALA A 29 13.42 -8.89 12.90
C ALA A 29 12.28 -7.91 12.54
N TRP A 30 12.20 -6.74 13.19
CA TRP A 30 11.21 -5.71 12.84
C TRP A 30 11.42 -5.16 11.43
N ARG A 31 12.65 -4.89 11.01
CA ARG A 31 12.96 -4.45 9.64
C ARG A 31 12.57 -5.49 8.60
N LEU A 32 12.81 -6.78 8.86
CA LEU A 32 12.40 -7.87 7.96
C LEU A 32 10.88 -7.98 7.87
N ILE A 33 10.18 -8.02 8.99
CA ILE A 33 8.70 -8.15 9.03
C ILE A 33 8.04 -6.93 8.36
N PHE A 34 8.48 -5.71 8.68
CA PHE A 34 7.89 -4.50 8.09
C PHE A 34 8.36 -4.24 6.66
N GLY A 35 9.55 -4.72 6.27
CA GLY A 35 9.95 -4.76 4.86
C GLY A 35 9.01 -5.67 4.07
N ALA A 36 8.74 -6.89 4.57
CA ALA A 36 7.87 -7.87 3.93
C ALA A 36 6.37 -7.49 3.93
N ILE A 37 5.92 -6.63 4.85
CA ILE A 37 4.53 -6.13 4.89
C ILE A 37 4.39 -4.76 4.20
N GLY A 38 5.43 -3.94 4.27
CA GLY A 38 5.46 -2.56 3.77
C GLY A 38 5.83 -2.44 2.30
N TRP A 39 6.23 -3.53 1.62
CA TRP A 39 6.67 -3.49 0.22
C TRP A 39 5.66 -2.88 -0.77
N PRO A 40 4.32 -3.05 -0.67
CA PRO A 40 3.40 -2.38 -1.59
C PRO A 40 3.37 -0.86 -1.36
N TRP A 41 3.63 -0.42 -0.12
CA TRP A 41 3.79 0.99 0.22
C TRP A 41 5.15 1.53 -0.22
N LEU A 42 6.21 0.71 -0.21
CA LEU A 42 7.52 1.06 -0.74
C LEU A 42 7.47 1.23 -2.26
N LEU A 43 6.82 0.30 -2.99
CA LEU A 43 6.59 0.43 -4.43
C LEU A 43 5.71 1.64 -4.76
N ARG A 44 4.63 1.84 -4.01
CA ARG A 44 3.78 3.03 -4.15
C ARG A 44 4.53 4.32 -3.78
N SER A 45 5.54 4.26 -2.90
CA SER A 45 6.38 5.41 -2.54
C SER A 45 7.31 5.87 -3.67
N LEU A 46 7.53 5.04 -4.69
CA LEU A 46 8.26 5.40 -5.91
C LEU A 46 7.44 6.37 -6.79
N HIS A 47 6.10 6.39 -6.62
CA HIS A 47 5.21 7.36 -7.26
C HIS A 47 5.14 8.64 -6.42
N GLY A 48 5.92 9.66 -6.80
CA GLY A 48 5.95 10.99 -6.17
C GLY A 48 4.91 11.98 -6.72
N GLY A 49 3.69 11.53 -7.00
CA GLY A 49 2.58 12.37 -7.49
C GLY A 49 2.53 12.65 -9.00
N SER A 50 1.47 13.33 -9.45
CA SER A 50 1.28 13.65 -10.87
C SER A 50 2.17 14.81 -11.32
N LYS A 51 2.57 14.82 -12.61
CA LYS A 51 3.31 15.96 -13.21
C LYS A 51 2.50 17.26 -13.16
N ALA A 52 1.16 17.18 -13.14
CA ALA A 52 0.29 18.35 -13.00
C ALA A 52 0.37 18.94 -11.58
N ASP A 53 0.32 18.10 -10.54
CA ASP A 53 0.44 18.55 -9.15
C ASP A 53 1.81 19.18 -8.87
N LYS A 54 2.89 18.59 -9.38
CA LYS A 54 4.23 19.18 -9.27
C LYS A 54 4.26 20.57 -9.91
N ARG A 55 3.73 20.73 -11.12
CA ARG A 55 3.69 22.05 -11.80
C ARG A 55 2.85 23.06 -11.04
N ALA A 56 1.67 22.67 -10.54
CA ALA A 56 0.81 23.54 -9.76
C ALA A 56 1.50 24.02 -8.47
N LEU A 57 2.20 23.11 -7.77
CA LEU A 57 2.98 23.44 -6.58
C LEU A 57 4.13 24.40 -6.89
N MET A 58 4.91 24.16 -7.95
CA MET A 58 6.01 25.05 -8.34
C MET A 58 5.51 26.43 -8.74
N HIS A 59 4.39 26.49 -9.49
CA HIS A 59 3.76 27.74 -9.86
C HIS A 59 3.27 28.52 -8.63
N ALA A 60 2.62 27.85 -7.67
CA ALA A 60 2.15 28.48 -6.44
C ALA A 60 3.31 29.06 -5.60
N LEU A 61 4.49 28.45 -5.67
CA LEU A 61 5.69 28.89 -4.98
C LEU A 61 6.56 29.87 -5.78
N GLY A 62 6.25 30.13 -7.05
CA GLY A 62 7.11 30.92 -7.94
C GLY A 62 8.52 30.33 -8.09
N LEU A 63 8.64 29.01 -8.08
CA LEU A 63 9.89 28.28 -8.32
C LEU A 63 9.97 27.84 -9.79
N ALA A 64 11.18 27.73 -10.31
CA ALA A 64 11.39 27.21 -11.66
C ALA A 64 10.94 25.73 -11.73
N PRO A 65 10.40 25.25 -12.87
CA PRO A 65 9.91 23.87 -12.99
C PRO A 65 10.96 22.78 -12.69
N ASP A 66 12.23 23.12 -12.83
CA ASP A 66 13.44 22.33 -12.59
C ASP A 66 14.13 22.63 -11.25
N SER A 67 13.62 23.59 -10.45
CA SER A 67 14.18 23.91 -9.12
C SER A 67 14.20 22.68 -8.20
N LEU A 68 13.21 21.79 -8.30
CA LEU A 68 13.24 20.49 -7.65
C LEU A 68 14.06 19.50 -8.51
N PRO A 69 15.16 18.92 -7.98
CA PRO A 69 16.02 18.02 -8.74
C PRO A 69 15.23 16.89 -9.43
N HIS A 70 15.82 16.27 -10.45
CA HIS A 70 15.42 14.95 -10.92
C HIS A 70 15.70 13.91 -9.84
N LEU A 71 14.97 14.02 -8.74
CA LEU A 71 15.00 13.10 -7.61
C LEU A 71 14.67 11.73 -8.19
N GLY A 72 15.57 10.77 -8.00
CA GLY A 72 15.33 9.38 -8.29
C GLY A 72 14.18 8.84 -7.43
N SER A 73 14.13 7.53 -7.27
CA SER A 73 13.07 6.72 -6.64
C SER A 73 12.61 7.09 -5.21
N TRP A 74 13.10 8.17 -4.59
CA TRP A 74 12.82 8.54 -3.19
C TRP A 74 12.33 10.00 -3.08
N LYS A 75 11.21 10.32 -3.72
CA LYS A 75 10.60 11.66 -3.68
C LYS A 75 9.68 11.81 -2.47
N ALA A 76 9.80 12.90 -1.71
CA ALA A 76 8.70 13.39 -0.89
C ALA A 76 7.43 13.46 -1.76
N ASP A 77 6.31 12.96 -1.25
CA ASP A 77 5.05 12.94 -1.98
C ASP A 77 4.60 14.38 -2.28
N THR A 78 4.09 14.67 -3.49
CA THR A 78 3.58 16.03 -3.78
C THR A 78 2.42 16.39 -2.87
N GLY A 79 1.67 15.41 -2.36
CA GLY A 79 0.68 15.60 -1.31
C GLY A 79 1.31 16.14 -0.02
N PHE A 80 2.39 15.53 0.46
CA PHE A 80 3.12 15.99 1.65
C PHE A 80 3.65 17.42 1.48
N LEU A 81 4.29 17.71 0.35
CA LEU A 81 4.80 19.06 0.06
C LEU A 81 3.66 20.09 -0.01
N ARG A 82 2.51 19.73 -0.62
CA ARG A 82 1.33 20.58 -0.64
C ARG A 82 0.81 20.87 0.78
N HIS A 83 0.80 19.87 1.67
CA HIS A 83 0.38 20.07 3.06
C HIS A 83 1.31 21.01 3.82
N ILE A 84 2.63 20.91 3.60
CA ILE A 84 3.59 21.86 4.16
C ILE A 84 3.22 23.29 3.75
N VAL A 85 3.06 23.53 2.44
CA VAL A 85 2.69 24.86 1.92
C VAL A 85 1.36 25.34 2.49
N MET A 86 0.34 24.47 2.53
CA MET A 86 -0.97 24.81 3.07
C MET A 86 -0.90 25.20 4.55
N GLN A 87 -0.18 24.45 5.38
CA GLN A 87 -0.06 24.77 6.80
C GLN A 87 0.74 26.05 7.04
N ILE A 88 1.81 26.28 6.26
CA ILE A 88 2.58 27.53 6.33
C ILE A 88 1.73 28.73 5.90
N ALA A 89 0.99 28.62 4.80
CA ALA A 89 0.12 29.69 4.31
C ALA A 89 -1.00 30.05 5.30
N GLN A 90 -1.60 29.03 5.93
CA GLN A 90 -2.72 29.20 6.86
C GLN A 90 -2.28 29.72 8.23
N ARG A 91 -1.14 29.23 8.74
CA ARG A 91 -0.74 29.45 10.14
C ARG A 91 0.42 30.41 10.32
N ARG A 92 1.21 30.63 9.26
CA ARG A 92 2.37 31.54 9.25
C ARG A 92 3.30 31.27 10.45
N PRO A 93 3.83 30.04 10.58
CA PRO A 93 4.66 29.67 11.73
C PRO A 93 5.88 30.59 11.83
N ALA A 94 6.18 31.06 13.04
CA ALA A 94 7.39 31.86 13.27
C ALA A 94 8.63 30.97 13.32
N VAL A 95 8.48 29.77 13.91
CA VAL A 95 9.57 28.76 14.00
C VAL A 95 9.09 27.42 13.48
N ALA A 96 9.81 26.89 12.47
CA ALA A 96 9.60 25.55 11.94
C ALA A 96 10.86 24.69 12.15
N VAL A 97 10.67 23.43 12.53
CA VAL A 97 11.73 22.43 12.66
C VAL A 97 11.44 21.26 11.73
N GLU A 98 12.43 20.90 10.91
CA GLU A 98 12.37 19.77 9.98
C GLU A 98 13.37 18.68 10.39
N LEU A 99 12.92 17.42 10.31
CA LEU A 99 13.71 16.22 10.50
C LEU A 99 13.74 15.44 9.18
N GLY A 100 14.93 15.33 8.58
CA GLY A 100 15.14 14.81 7.22
C GLY A 100 15.14 15.95 6.20
N ALA A 101 16.28 16.61 6.01
CA ALA A 101 16.41 17.69 5.04
C ALA A 101 16.29 17.16 3.60
N GLY A 102 15.95 18.03 2.66
CA GLY A 102 15.85 17.68 1.25
C GLY A 102 14.82 18.54 0.51
N ALA A 103 13.99 17.92 -0.32
CA ALA A 103 13.02 18.64 -1.16
C ALA A 103 12.01 19.44 -0.33
N SER A 104 11.58 18.91 0.81
CA SER A 104 10.70 19.58 1.76
C SER A 104 11.35 20.83 2.37
N THR A 105 12.67 20.87 2.53
CA THR A 105 13.43 22.05 3.00
C THR A 105 13.22 23.24 2.06
N LEU A 106 13.44 23.07 0.76
CA LEU A 106 13.28 24.15 -0.23
C LEU A 106 11.82 24.63 -0.26
N VAL A 107 10.88 23.69 -0.27
CA VAL A 107 9.44 24.00 -0.33
C VAL A 107 8.99 24.76 0.92
N ALA A 108 9.38 24.29 2.11
CA ALA A 108 9.07 24.96 3.37
C ALA A 108 9.69 26.36 3.42
N ALA A 109 10.99 26.49 3.08
CA ALA A 109 11.68 27.77 3.06
C ALA A 109 11.00 28.78 2.12
N LYS A 110 10.66 28.35 0.90
CA LYS A 110 9.97 29.22 -0.07
C LYS A 110 8.58 29.61 0.42
N ALA A 111 7.81 28.67 0.96
CA ALA A 111 6.49 28.95 1.51
C ALA A 111 6.56 29.93 2.69
N MET A 112 7.53 29.78 3.58
CA MET A 112 7.73 30.69 4.71
C MET A 112 8.11 32.09 4.25
N ALA A 113 8.99 32.20 3.24
CA ALA A 113 9.35 33.47 2.62
C ALA A 113 8.14 34.18 2.00
N LEU A 114 7.20 33.44 1.41
CA LEU A 114 5.97 33.99 0.80
C LEU A 114 4.91 34.41 1.82
N HIS A 115 4.83 33.75 2.98
CA HIS A 115 3.66 33.84 3.87
C HIS A 115 3.91 34.46 5.25
N GLY A 116 5.08 35.04 5.50
CA GLY A 116 5.26 35.84 6.72
C GLY A 116 6.69 36.07 7.16
N GLY A 117 7.65 35.33 6.60
CA GLY A 117 9.03 35.36 7.08
C GLY A 117 9.13 34.72 8.46
N GLY A 118 9.73 33.55 8.54
CA GLY A 118 9.99 32.85 9.81
C GLY A 118 11.27 32.05 9.69
N HIS A 119 11.64 31.36 10.77
CA HIS A 119 12.88 30.62 10.84
C HIS A 119 12.64 29.12 10.66
N LEU A 120 13.25 28.54 9.63
CA LEU A 120 13.27 27.10 9.39
C LEU A 120 14.63 26.54 9.83
N ILE A 121 14.60 25.57 10.75
CA ILE A 121 15.77 24.79 11.17
C ILE A 121 15.56 23.36 10.69
N SER A 122 16.47 22.85 9.86
CA SER A 122 16.37 21.52 9.26
C SER A 122 17.54 20.63 9.70
N PHE A 123 17.26 19.38 10.01
CA PHE A 123 18.26 18.41 10.46
C PHE A 123 18.37 17.24 9.49
N ASP A 124 19.59 16.82 9.17
CA ASP A 124 19.84 15.59 8.42
C ASP A 124 21.02 14.79 8.95
N GLN A 125 21.00 13.48 8.72
CA GLN A 125 21.96 12.51 9.25
C GLN A 125 23.28 12.49 8.50
N HIS A 126 23.35 13.07 7.29
CA HIS A 126 24.53 13.02 6.44
C HIS A 126 25.11 14.41 6.20
N GLY A 127 26.28 14.69 6.78
CA GLY A 127 26.95 16.01 6.64
C GLY A 127 27.14 16.46 5.19
N GLY A 128 27.62 15.58 4.31
CA GLY A 128 27.78 15.93 2.88
C GLY A 128 26.46 16.26 2.17
N PHE A 129 25.35 15.63 2.60
CA PHE A 129 24.03 15.92 2.06
C PHE A 129 23.46 17.25 2.61
N VAL A 130 23.76 17.58 3.87
CA VAL A 130 23.45 18.89 4.47
C VAL A 130 24.10 20.02 3.67
N ASP A 131 25.38 19.89 3.34
CA ASP A 131 26.10 20.93 2.59
C ASP A 131 25.56 21.09 1.18
N ALA A 132 25.28 19.98 0.49
CA ALA A 132 24.66 19.99 -0.83
C ALA A 132 23.26 20.62 -0.82
N THR A 133 22.43 20.30 0.18
CA THR A 133 21.09 20.88 0.34
C THR A 133 21.17 22.37 0.65
N ARG A 134 22.13 22.80 1.49
CA ARG A 134 22.34 24.21 1.82
C ARG A 134 22.71 25.02 0.58
N GLN A 135 23.64 24.51 -0.24
CA GLN A 135 24.02 25.17 -1.49
C GLN A 135 22.82 25.23 -2.44
N TRP A 136 22.09 24.14 -2.61
CA TRP A 136 20.92 24.10 -3.49
C TRP A 136 19.80 25.07 -3.08
N VAL A 137 19.55 25.22 -1.77
CA VAL A 137 18.62 26.22 -1.24
C VAL A 137 19.13 27.65 -1.51
N ALA A 138 20.43 27.90 -1.33
CA ALA A 138 21.07 29.19 -1.61
C ALA A 138 21.00 29.56 -3.09
N ASP A 139 21.19 28.61 -4.01
CA ASP A 139 21.06 28.80 -5.46
C ASP A 139 19.65 29.25 -5.86
N ASN A 140 18.64 28.97 -5.04
CA ASN A 140 17.26 29.44 -5.21
C ASN A 140 16.97 30.76 -4.47
N GLY A 141 18.00 31.46 -4.00
CA GLY A 141 17.90 32.77 -3.32
C GLY A 141 17.30 32.69 -1.91
N LEU A 142 17.41 31.53 -1.25
CA LEU A 142 16.85 31.28 0.09
C LEU A 142 17.98 30.97 1.08
N HIS A 143 17.73 31.23 2.36
CA HIS A 143 18.65 30.89 3.44
C HIS A 143 17.92 30.09 4.51
N VAL A 144 18.49 28.96 4.91
CA VAL A 144 17.93 28.03 5.90
C VAL A 144 19.04 27.55 6.83
N ASP A 145 18.73 27.43 8.12
CA ASP A 145 19.62 26.80 9.09
C ASP A 145 19.52 25.28 8.94
N ILE A 146 20.44 24.68 8.17
CA ILE A 146 20.51 23.22 7.96
C ILE A 146 21.69 22.68 8.77
N ARG A 147 21.41 21.77 9.70
CA ARG A 147 22.37 21.22 10.66
C ARG A 147 22.56 19.73 10.45
N HIS A 148 23.80 19.28 10.57
CA HIS A 148 24.12 17.86 10.61
C HIS A 148 23.79 17.29 11.99
N ALA A 149 22.95 16.25 12.03
CA ALA A 149 22.54 15.54 13.23
C ALA A 149 22.70 14.04 13.01
N PRO A 150 23.82 13.41 13.41
CA PRO A 150 24.02 11.98 13.24
C PRO A 150 22.99 11.15 14.00
N LEU A 151 22.72 9.92 13.55
CA LEU A 151 21.79 9.01 14.22
C LEU A 151 22.48 8.21 15.34
N ASP A 152 22.79 8.86 16.45
CA ASP A 152 23.41 8.23 17.63
C ASP A 152 22.53 8.28 18.90
N ALA A 153 21.48 9.12 18.90
CA ALA A 153 20.64 9.35 20.05
C ALA A 153 19.63 8.21 20.27
N GLN A 154 19.21 8.03 21.51
CA GLN A 154 18.10 7.15 21.87
C GLN A 154 16.99 7.97 22.52
N VAL A 155 15.75 7.76 22.09
CA VAL A 155 14.58 8.41 22.68
C VAL A 155 13.78 7.40 23.47
N GLU A 156 13.52 7.72 24.73
CA GLU A 156 12.79 6.82 25.63
C GLU A 156 11.44 6.39 25.04
N GLY A 157 11.18 5.08 25.07
CA GLY A 157 9.95 4.51 24.56
C GLY A 157 9.86 4.40 23.04
N TRP A 158 10.89 4.78 22.27
CA TRP A 158 10.93 4.60 20.82
C TRP A 158 12.17 3.79 20.39
N PRO A 159 12.01 2.78 19.51
CA PRO A 159 13.12 1.98 19.00
C PRO A 159 13.84 2.67 17.83
N GLY A 160 15.07 2.21 17.56
CA GLY A 160 15.95 2.78 16.53
C GLY A 160 16.81 3.94 17.04
N ARG A 161 17.88 4.24 16.30
CA ARG A 161 18.72 5.42 16.56
C ARG A 161 18.04 6.67 15.99
N TRP A 162 18.09 7.75 16.75
CA TRP A 162 17.45 9.02 16.44
C TRP A 162 18.49 10.11 16.19
N TYR A 163 18.05 11.21 15.58
CA TYR A 163 18.88 12.39 15.36
C TYR A 163 19.44 12.94 16.68
N ASN A 164 20.75 13.19 16.70
CA ASN A 164 21.42 13.99 17.71
C ASN A 164 21.14 15.47 17.48
N VAL A 165 19.95 15.92 17.90
CA VAL A 165 19.52 17.30 17.74
C VAL A 165 19.95 18.13 18.95
N SER A 166 20.78 19.15 18.70
CA SER A 166 21.18 20.17 19.67
C SER A 166 20.58 21.53 19.32
N ASP A 167 20.63 22.46 20.28
CA ASP A 167 20.28 23.87 20.08
C ASP A 167 18.88 24.08 19.48
N LEU A 168 17.93 23.25 19.94
CA LEU A 168 16.53 23.36 19.56
C LEU A 168 15.89 24.61 20.19
N PRO A 169 15.04 25.32 19.44
CA PRO A 169 14.29 26.46 19.98
C PRO A 169 13.40 26.02 21.15
N GLU A 170 13.10 26.94 22.05
CA GLU A 170 12.21 26.68 23.19
C GLU A 170 10.77 26.40 22.73
N ARG A 171 10.33 27.07 21.66
CA ARG A 171 9.00 26.94 21.07
C ARG A 171 9.09 26.65 19.58
N ILE A 172 8.24 25.74 19.11
CA ILE A 172 8.14 25.33 17.72
C ILE A 172 6.68 25.44 17.29
N ASP A 173 6.42 26.09 16.15
CA ASP A 173 5.06 26.24 15.63
C ASP A 173 4.72 25.20 14.57
N LEU A 174 5.74 24.67 13.88
CA LEU A 174 5.61 23.62 12.87
C LEU A 174 6.74 22.60 12.99
N ILE A 175 6.40 21.31 13.11
CA ILE A 175 7.34 20.19 13.06
C ILE A 175 7.07 19.39 11.79
N ILE A 176 8.09 19.24 10.93
CA ILE A 176 8.04 18.47 9.68
C ILE A 176 8.91 17.21 9.86
N ILE A 177 8.33 16.04 9.60
CA ILE A 177 8.98 14.75 9.84
C ILE A 177 8.99 13.94 8.55
N ASP A 178 10.12 13.95 7.84
CA ASP A 178 10.39 13.12 6.65
C ASP A 178 11.58 12.16 6.86
N GLY A 179 12.31 12.32 7.96
CA GLY A 179 13.41 11.46 8.35
C GLY A 179 13.29 10.93 9.78
N PRO A 180 14.15 9.98 10.17
CA PRO A 180 15.09 9.25 9.32
C PRO A 180 14.36 8.15 8.52
N PRO A 181 15.02 7.49 7.56
CA PRO A 181 14.38 6.47 6.73
C PRO A 181 13.94 5.26 7.56
N TRP A 182 12.87 4.60 7.11
CA TRP A 182 12.30 3.40 7.74
C TRP A 182 13.32 2.26 7.92
N SER A 183 14.38 2.25 7.11
CA SER A 183 15.49 1.28 7.18
C SER A 183 16.26 1.35 8.50
N VAL A 184 16.17 2.46 9.25
CA VAL A 184 16.72 2.56 10.60
C VAL A 184 15.86 1.77 11.58
N HIS A 185 14.56 2.02 11.62
CA HIS A 185 13.60 1.17 12.30
C HIS A 185 12.18 1.54 11.83
N PRO A 186 11.23 0.59 11.67
CA PRO A 186 9.86 0.91 11.21
C PRO A 186 9.08 1.89 12.10
N LEU A 187 9.53 2.13 13.32
CA LEU A 187 8.91 3.04 14.29
C LEU A 187 9.82 4.23 14.65
N VAL A 188 10.94 4.40 13.93
CA VAL A 188 11.99 5.38 14.27
C VAL A 188 11.44 6.80 14.27
N ARG A 189 10.62 7.17 13.29
CA ARG A 189 9.97 8.49 13.17
C ARG A 189 9.10 8.83 14.39
N GLY A 190 8.69 7.83 15.16
CA GLY A 190 7.98 8.04 16.43
C GLY A 190 8.78 8.81 17.46
N ALA A 191 10.11 8.77 17.41
CA ALA A 191 10.98 9.50 18.34
C ALA A 191 10.89 11.03 18.21
N ALA A 192 10.27 11.57 17.15
CA ALA A 192 9.93 12.99 17.03
C ALA A 192 9.02 13.50 18.17
N ASP A 193 8.36 12.58 18.88
CA ASP A 193 7.70 12.80 20.17
C ASP A 193 8.52 13.64 21.16
N SER A 194 9.85 13.44 21.17
CA SER A 194 10.80 14.21 22.00
C SER A 194 10.71 15.72 21.78
N LEU A 195 10.22 16.19 20.63
CA LEU A 195 10.05 17.61 20.31
C LEU A 195 8.66 18.14 20.70
N PHE A 196 7.65 17.29 20.95
CA PHE A 196 6.25 17.72 21.07
C PHE A 196 5.97 18.58 22.31
N ARG A 197 6.81 18.50 23.35
CA ARG A 197 6.76 19.43 24.50
C ARG A 197 6.99 20.88 24.10
N ARG A 198 7.84 21.11 23.09
CA ARG A 198 8.20 22.44 22.57
C ARG A 198 7.14 22.98 21.61
N LEU A 199 6.18 22.17 21.19
CA LEU A 199 5.14 22.59 20.26
C LEU A 199 4.26 23.68 20.89
N SER A 200 4.13 24.82 20.23
CA SER A 200 3.28 25.94 20.65
C SER A 200 1.80 25.54 20.65
N PRO A 201 0.93 26.15 21.48
CA PRO A 201 -0.52 26.02 21.33
C PRO A 201 -0.96 26.43 19.92
N GLY A 202 -1.76 25.60 19.25
CA GLY A 202 -2.10 25.77 17.84
C GLY A 202 -1.01 25.35 16.85
N GLY A 203 0.16 24.92 17.35
CA GLY A 203 1.26 24.39 16.54
C GLY A 203 0.91 23.08 15.85
N VAL A 204 1.64 22.79 14.78
CA VAL A 204 1.37 21.69 13.87
C VAL A 204 2.52 20.69 13.80
N ILE A 205 2.16 19.41 13.68
CA ILE A 205 3.06 18.32 13.32
C ILE A 205 2.61 17.74 11.98
N LEU A 206 3.54 17.59 11.05
CA LEU A 206 3.36 16.87 9.78
C LEU A 206 4.32 15.68 9.73
N LEU A 207 3.78 14.48 9.54
CA LEU A 207 4.56 13.26 9.34
C LEU A 207 4.30 12.70 7.93
N ASP A 208 5.38 12.52 7.16
CA ASP A 208 5.32 11.88 5.85
C ASP A 208 5.14 10.35 5.95
N ASP A 209 4.66 9.75 4.86
CA ASP A 209 4.37 8.33 4.71
C ASP A 209 3.42 7.74 5.77
N ALA A 210 2.53 8.55 6.31
CA ALA A 210 1.75 8.21 7.49
C ALA A 210 0.80 7.01 7.32
N ALA A 211 0.53 6.59 6.08
CA ALA A 211 -0.30 5.43 5.83
C ALA A 211 0.48 4.10 5.82
N ARG A 212 1.82 4.13 5.89
CA ARG A 212 2.67 2.95 6.10
C ARG A 212 2.38 2.27 7.44
N PRO A 213 2.54 0.94 7.54
CA PRO A 213 2.23 0.20 8.78
C PRO A 213 2.94 0.71 10.03
N GLY A 214 4.22 1.08 9.91
CA GLY A 214 5.02 1.59 11.03
C GLY A 214 4.47 2.91 11.54
N GLU A 215 4.25 3.85 10.62
CA GLU A 215 3.76 5.19 10.89
C GLU A 215 2.32 5.17 11.44
N ARG A 216 1.47 4.21 11.03
CA ARG A 216 0.14 4.02 11.65
C ARG A 216 0.24 3.59 13.12
N LEU A 217 1.22 2.76 13.47
CA LEU A 217 1.49 2.40 14.86
C LEU A 217 2.06 3.58 15.65
N VAL A 218 2.96 4.35 15.02
CA VAL A 218 3.47 5.62 15.58
C VAL A 218 2.31 6.56 15.90
N ALA A 219 1.43 6.83 14.94
CA ALA A 219 0.26 7.69 15.11
C ALA A 219 -0.67 7.21 16.24
N ARG A 220 -0.89 5.89 16.36
CA ARG A 220 -1.69 5.32 17.46
C ARG A 220 -1.04 5.55 18.82
N ARG A 221 0.29 5.45 18.92
CA ARG A 221 1.03 5.68 20.17
C ARG A 221 1.08 7.16 20.53
N TRP A 222 1.28 8.04 19.55
CA TRP A 222 1.23 9.50 19.77
C TRP A 222 -0.13 9.95 20.28
N ARG A 223 -1.25 9.51 19.70
CA ARG A 223 -2.61 9.82 20.20
C ARG A 223 -2.81 9.46 21.67
N LYS A 224 -2.18 8.38 22.15
CA LYS A 224 -2.28 7.96 23.56
C LYS A 224 -1.41 8.79 24.49
N ARG A 225 -0.22 9.19 24.03
CA ARG A 225 0.78 9.89 24.85
C ARG A 225 0.55 11.40 24.87
N TRP A 226 -0.06 11.95 23.82
CA TRP A 226 -0.31 13.37 23.61
C TRP A 226 -1.80 13.63 23.38
N PRO A 227 -2.64 13.48 24.43
CA PRO A 227 -4.09 13.68 24.30
C PRO A 227 -4.48 15.13 24.00
N ASP A 228 -3.57 16.08 24.19
CA ASP A 228 -3.71 17.50 23.85
C ASP A 228 -3.42 17.81 22.37
N ILE A 229 -3.02 16.82 21.57
CA ILE A 229 -2.75 16.96 20.14
C ILE A 229 -3.75 16.13 19.32
N ASP A 230 -4.48 16.81 18.44
CA ASP A 230 -5.47 16.19 17.57
C ASP A 230 -4.80 15.64 16.30
N PHE A 231 -4.61 14.31 16.24
CA PHE A 231 -3.98 13.65 15.09
C PHE A 231 -4.97 13.09 14.07
N ARG A 232 -4.94 13.62 12.84
CA ARG A 232 -5.78 13.20 11.70
C ARG A 232 -4.90 12.73 10.54
N LEU A 233 -5.30 11.62 9.92
CA LEU A 233 -4.62 11.10 8.72
C LEU A 233 -5.28 11.70 7.48
N MET A 234 -4.50 12.38 6.65
CA MET A 234 -4.94 12.96 5.38
C MET A 234 -4.65 11.95 4.26
N HIS A 235 -5.64 11.73 3.39
CA HIS A 235 -5.63 10.67 2.36
C HIS A 235 -5.47 11.20 0.93
N ASP A 236 -5.16 12.48 0.78
CA ASP A 236 -4.98 13.16 -0.49
C ASP A 236 -3.55 12.97 -1.04
N GLY A 237 -3.20 11.71 -1.28
CA GLY A 237 -1.90 11.30 -1.81
C GLY A 237 -1.71 9.79 -1.72
N THR A 238 -0.70 9.26 -2.40
CA THR A 238 -0.38 7.82 -2.42
C THR A 238 0.22 7.33 -1.10
N LYS A 239 0.88 8.21 -0.32
CA LYS A 239 1.62 7.87 0.90
C LYS A 239 0.93 8.28 2.20
N GLY A 240 0.03 9.27 2.12
CA GLY A 240 -0.72 9.83 3.24
C GLY A 240 0.14 10.67 4.18
N THR A 241 -0.46 11.70 4.77
CA THR A 241 0.24 12.62 5.70
C THR A 241 -0.54 12.66 7.02
N LEU A 242 0.15 12.50 8.14
CA LEU A 242 -0.47 12.69 9.45
C LEU A 242 -0.33 14.16 9.85
N LEU A 243 -1.47 14.79 10.12
CA LEU A 243 -1.55 16.13 10.68
C LEU A 243 -1.86 16.02 12.18
N GLY A 244 -0.98 16.55 13.02
CA GLY A 244 -1.23 16.78 14.45
C GLY A 244 -1.42 18.27 14.71
N VAL A 245 -2.49 18.66 15.39
CA VAL A 245 -2.69 20.07 15.80
C VAL A 245 -2.76 20.13 17.32
N LYS A 246 -1.86 20.88 17.96
CA LYS A 246 -1.90 21.08 19.41
C LYS A 246 -3.05 22.00 19.78
N ARG A 247 -3.90 21.56 20.71
CA ARG A 247 -5.05 22.36 21.16
C ARG A 247 -4.58 23.64 21.84
N ALA A 248 -5.31 24.73 21.59
CA ALA A 248 -5.16 25.94 22.39
C ALA A 248 -5.64 25.67 23.82
N ILE A 249 -4.93 26.22 24.81
CA ILE A 249 -5.28 26.06 26.22
C ILE A 249 -6.72 26.57 26.43
N GLY A 250 -7.59 25.74 27.01
CA GLY A 250 -8.98 26.09 27.33
C GLY A 250 -10.07 25.51 26.41
N VAL A 251 -9.72 24.76 25.35
CA VAL A 251 -10.71 24.07 24.50
C VAL A 251 -10.96 22.65 25.03
N PRO A 252 -12.15 22.34 25.60
CA PRO A 252 -12.47 20.99 26.05
C PRO A 252 -12.41 20.00 24.88
N PRO A 253 -12.08 18.72 25.14
CA PRO A 253 -11.99 17.73 24.08
C PRO A 253 -13.34 17.65 23.34
N ALA A 254 -13.30 17.76 22.01
CA ALA A 254 -14.46 17.35 21.22
C ALA A 254 -14.72 15.86 21.53
N PRO A 255 -15.97 15.44 21.75
CA PRO A 255 -16.25 14.04 22.00
C PRO A 255 -15.69 13.23 20.85
N SER A 256 -14.71 12.36 21.15
CA SER A 256 -14.19 11.38 20.23
C SER A 256 -15.36 10.48 19.86
N ASN A 257 -15.96 10.70 18.69
CA ASN A 257 -17.04 9.85 18.21
C ASN A 257 -16.44 8.55 17.66
N ASP A 258 -15.86 7.74 18.57
CA ASP A 258 -15.29 6.42 18.29
C ASP A 258 -16.38 5.33 18.15
N ASN A 259 -17.65 5.70 18.19
CA ASN A 259 -18.79 4.78 18.02
C ASN A 259 -18.99 4.26 16.59
N ARG A 260 -18.10 4.59 15.64
CA ARG A 260 -18.01 3.86 14.35
C ARG A 260 -16.99 2.70 14.36
N ALA A 261 -16.27 2.49 15.46
CA ALA A 261 -15.27 1.42 15.60
C ALA A 261 -15.80 0.17 16.32
N ALA A 262 -16.77 0.30 17.23
CA ALA A 262 -17.25 -0.80 18.08
C ALA A 262 -17.82 -2.00 17.28
N GLY A 263 -18.42 -1.77 16.10
CA GLY A 263 -18.91 -2.84 15.22
C GLY A 263 -17.83 -3.58 14.40
N ARG A 264 -16.56 -3.14 14.43
CA ARG A 264 -15.48 -3.68 13.57
C ARG A 264 -14.41 -4.46 14.34
N HIS A 265 -14.49 -4.52 15.67
CA HIS A 265 -13.48 -5.18 16.50
C HIS A 265 -13.72 -6.69 16.71
N ALA A 266 -14.96 -7.18 16.56
CA ALA A 266 -15.26 -8.61 16.55
C ALA A 266 -14.65 -9.34 15.33
N LEU A 267 -14.58 -8.67 14.17
CA LEU A 267 -13.98 -9.22 12.93
C LEU A 267 -12.44 -9.23 12.91
N ARG A 268 -11.76 -8.54 13.84
CA ARG A 268 -10.29 -8.37 13.81
C ARG A 268 -9.52 -9.35 14.71
N ALA A 269 -10.18 -10.01 15.64
CA ALA A 269 -9.56 -11.06 16.46
C ALA A 269 -9.26 -12.33 15.63
N ALA A 270 -10.06 -12.63 14.61
CA ALA A 270 -9.84 -13.77 13.71
C ALA A 270 -8.63 -13.59 12.77
N GLY A 271 -8.25 -12.34 12.46
CA GLY A 271 -7.18 -12.03 11.52
C GLY A 271 -5.75 -12.22 12.06
N LEU A 272 -5.57 -12.23 13.39
CA LEU A 272 -4.22 -12.34 13.98
C LEU A 272 -3.70 -13.79 14.01
N ALA A 273 -4.61 -14.78 14.05
CA ALA A 273 -4.26 -16.20 13.95
C ALA A 273 -3.84 -16.59 12.52
N ALA A 274 -4.38 -15.91 11.50
CA ALA A 274 -4.04 -16.16 10.10
C ALA A 274 -2.62 -15.68 9.73
N LEU A 275 -2.08 -14.67 10.41
CA LEU A 275 -0.77 -14.06 10.08
C LEU A 275 0.45 -14.90 10.50
N ILE A 276 0.30 -15.84 11.43
CA ILE A 276 1.39 -16.78 11.78
C ILE A 276 1.45 -17.94 10.76
N ALA A 277 0.34 -18.32 10.15
CA ALA A 277 0.31 -19.34 9.10
C ALA A 277 0.87 -18.82 7.75
N VAL A 278 0.67 -17.53 7.45
CA VAL A 278 1.17 -16.87 6.21
C VAL A 278 2.69 -16.76 6.16
N GLY A 279 3.37 -16.78 7.31
CA GLY A 279 4.84 -16.68 7.39
C GLY A 279 5.61 -17.85 6.78
N TRP A 280 4.96 -18.99 6.51
CA TRP A 280 5.59 -20.17 5.88
C TRP A 280 5.37 -20.29 4.37
N ILE A 281 4.56 -19.43 3.75
CA ILE A 281 4.26 -19.49 2.30
C ILE A 281 4.86 -18.27 1.55
N ALA A 282 5.85 -17.59 2.15
CA ALA A 282 6.62 -16.52 1.52
C ALA A 282 7.86 -17.07 0.76
N ARG A 283 7.73 -18.22 0.10
CA ARG A 283 8.74 -18.74 -0.85
C ARG A 283 8.04 -19.28 -2.09
N GLY A 284 7.40 -18.39 -2.84
CA GLY A 284 6.76 -18.73 -4.11
C GLY A 284 6.26 -17.50 -4.86
N ALA A 285 7.15 -16.91 -5.66
CA ALA A 285 6.87 -16.22 -6.92
C ALA A 285 5.82 -15.07 -6.97
N LEU A 286 6.34 -13.83 -6.99
CA LEU A 286 6.14 -12.79 -8.02
C LEU A 286 4.77 -12.69 -8.75
N GLY A 287 4.09 -11.55 -8.59
CA GLY A 287 3.12 -10.98 -9.56
C GLY A 287 1.86 -10.36 -8.94
N GLU A 288 1.81 -9.03 -8.74
CA GLU A 288 0.58 -8.30 -8.39
C GLU A 288 -0.19 -7.89 -9.66
N PHE A 289 -1.45 -8.34 -9.80
CA PHE A 289 -2.42 -7.93 -10.82
C PHE A 289 -3.26 -6.72 -10.34
N PRO A 290 -3.80 -5.88 -11.25
CA PRO A 290 -4.56 -4.67 -10.87
C PRO A 290 -5.90 -4.99 -10.18
N VAL A 291 -6.32 -4.12 -9.25
CA VAL A 291 -7.54 -4.23 -8.42
C VAL A 291 -8.85 -4.44 -9.21
N ALA A 292 -8.88 -4.07 -10.50
CA ALA A 292 -10.00 -4.34 -11.40
C ALA A 292 -10.11 -5.84 -11.76
N ALA A 293 -8.98 -6.52 -11.97
CA ALA A 293 -8.92 -7.97 -12.08
C ALA A 293 -9.47 -8.59 -10.79
N GLN A 294 -8.98 -8.20 -9.61
CA GLN A 294 -9.48 -8.72 -8.32
C GLN A 294 -11.02 -8.69 -8.14
N ALA A 295 -11.69 -7.65 -8.66
CA ALA A 295 -13.15 -7.54 -8.65
C ALA A 295 -13.84 -8.37 -9.75
N ALA A 296 -13.24 -8.46 -10.95
CA ALA A 296 -13.68 -9.34 -12.03
C ALA A 296 -13.48 -10.83 -11.66
N ASP A 297 -12.36 -11.19 -11.04
CA ASP A 297 -12.07 -12.49 -10.43
C ASP A 297 -13.20 -12.91 -9.51
N THR A 298 -13.59 -12.02 -8.59
CA THR A 298 -14.61 -12.34 -7.59
C THR A 298 -15.95 -12.61 -8.27
N ARG A 299 -16.35 -11.79 -9.24
CA ARG A 299 -17.62 -11.98 -9.98
C ARG A 299 -17.60 -13.24 -10.84
N PHE A 300 -16.48 -13.54 -11.50
CA PHE A 300 -16.34 -14.72 -12.34
C PHE A 300 -16.34 -16.01 -11.51
N ILE A 301 -15.61 -16.03 -10.40
CA ILE A 301 -15.59 -17.17 -9.46
C ILE A 301 -16.96 -17.38 -8.81
N ASP A 302 -17.64 -16.30 -8.41
CA ASP A 302 -18.99 -16.41 -7.85
C ASP A 302 -19.98 -16.95 -8.91
N ALA A 303 -19.85 -16.54 -10.17
CA ALA A 303 -20.63 -17.08 -11.29
C ALA A 303 -20.32 -18.57 -11.56
N ALA A 304 -19.07 -19.01 -11.41
CA ALA A 304 -18.67 -20.42 -11.57
C ALA A 304 -19.29 -21.30 -10.47
N VAL A 305 -19.27 -20.83 -9.23
CA VAL A 305 -19.92 -21.54 -8.11
C VAL A 305 -21.45 -21.54 -8.27
N ALA A 306 -22.03 -20.41 -8.63
CA ALA A 306 -23.47 -20.29 -8.84
C ALA A 306 -23.96 -21.21 -9.98
N SER A 307 -23.23 -21.27 -11.10
CA SER A 307 -23.59 -22.14 -12.23
C SER A 307 -23.46 -23.62 -11.87
N HIS A 308 -22.42 -24.01 -11.14
CA HIS A 308 -22.27 -25.38 -10.64
C HIS A 308 -23.43 -25.79 -9.72
N ARG A 309 -23.76 -24.96 -8.73
CA ARG A 309 -24.86 -25.24 -7.79
C ARG A 309 -26.22 -25.29 -8.49
N THR A 310 -26.46 -24.38 -9.42
CA THR A 310 -27.70 -24.33 -10.19
C THR A 310 -27.84 -25.56 -11.08
N THR A 311 -26.74 -26.02 -11.68
CA THR A 311 -26.68 -27.28 -12.43
C THR A 311 -27.00 -28.49 -11.55
N LEU A 312 -26.34 -28.62 -10.39
CA LEU A 312 -26.61 -29.72 -9.45
C LEU A 312 -28.07 -29.72 -8.96
N LEU A 313 -28.64 -28.54 -8.72
CA LEU A 313 -30.05 -28.40 -8.35
C LEU A 313 -30.96 -28.91 -9.48
N ARG A 314 -30.72 -28.48 -10.72
CA ARG A 314 -31.50 -28.90 -11.90
C ARG A 314 -31.46 -30.41 -12.13
N GLN A 315 -30.32 -31.06 -11.92
CA GLN A 315 -30.19 -32.52 -12.03
C GLN A 315 -31.12 -33.28 -11.07
N THR A 316 -31.53 -32.66 -9.97
CA THR A 316 -32.50 -33.25 -9.03
C THR A 316 -33.96 -32.97 -9.39
N MET A 317 -34.22 -32.09 -10.38
CA MET A 317 -35.55 -31.63 -10.76
C MET A 317 -36.04 -32.33 -12.03
N ARG A 318 -37.01 -33.24 -11.91
CA ARG A 318 -37.60 -33.97 -13.05
C ARG A 318 -38.14 -33.07 -14.17
N SER A 319 -38.62 -31.87 -13.85
CA SER A 319 -39.18 -30.93 -14.83
C SER A 319 -38.12 -30.14 -15.60
N GLN A 320 -36.86 -30.19 -15.17
CA GLN A 320 -35.75 -29.48 -15.80
C GLN A 320 -34.95 -30.50 -16.62
N GLY A 321 -35.31 -30.64 -17.90
CA GLY A 321 -34.60 -31.53 -18.81
C GLY A 321 -33.11 -31.17 -18.90
N GLU A 322 -32.27 -32.20 -18.90
CA GLU A 322 -30.83 -32.11 -19.18
C GLU A 322 -30.61 -32.02 -20.71
N ASN A 323 -29.78 -31.08 -21.15
CA ASN A 323 -29.36 -31.01 -22.55
C ASN A 323 -27.93 -31.54 -22.70
N THR A 324 -27.80 -32.79 -23.13
CA THR A 324 -26.50 -33.47 -23.25
C THR A 324 -25.79 -33.19 -24.58
N VAL A 325 -26.44 -32.51 -25.53
CA VAL A 325 -25.86 -32.22 -26.85
C VAL A 325 -25.03 -30.96 -26.77
N LEU A 326 -23.73 -31.10 -27.02
CA LEU A 326 -22.78 -29.99 -27.07
C LEU A 326 -22.35 -29.70 -28.50
N ASP A 327 -22.95 -28.69 -29.14
CA ASP A 327 -22.47 -28.12 -30.41
C ASP A 327 -21.56 -26.92 -30.11
N SER A 328 -20.25 -27.17 -30.01
CA SER A 328 -19.26 -26.13 -29.74
C SER A 328 -19.15 -25.10 -30.88
N ALA A 329 -19.44 -25.50 -32.12
CA ALA A 329 -19.39 -24.60 -33.27
C ALA A 329 -20.57 -23.63 -33.26
N GLU A 330 -21.78 -24.09 -32.93
CA GLU A 330 -22.95 -23.23 -32.73
C GLU A 330 -22.72 -22.26 -31.56
N ILE A 331 -22.29 -22.77 -30.40
CA ILE A 331 -22.01 -21.95 -29.22
C ILE A 331 -20.99 -20.86 -29.55
N SER A 332 -19.90 -21.22 -30.23
CA SER A 332 -18.87 -20.25 -30.63
C SER A 332 -19.40 -19.22 -31.64
N ARG A 333 -20.23 -19.62 -32.62
CA ARG A 333 -20.81 -18.67 -33.59
C ARG A 333 -21.80 -17.70 -32.95
N SER A 334 -22.58 -18.17 -31.98
CA SER A 334 -23.68 -17.40 -31.37
C SER A 334 -23.23 -16.54 -30.19
N THR A 335 -22.27 -17.02 -29.38
CA THR A 335 -21.81 -16.32 -28.16
C THR A 335 -20.42 -15.70 -28.31
N GLY A 336 -19.66 -16.16 -29.31
CA GLY A 336 -18.24 -15.84 -29.46
C GLY A 336 -17.35 -16.41 -28.35
N LEU A 337 -17.84 -17.38 -27.56
CA LEU A 337 -17.07 -18.13 -26.57
C LEU A 337 -16.62 -19.47 -27.16
N ARG A 338 -15.35 -19.83 -26.99
CA ARG A 338 -14.79 -21.11 -27.44
C ARG A 338 -14.73 -22.07 -26.27
N LEU A 339 -15.24 -23.28 -26.45
CA LEU A 339 -15.11 -24.34 -25.45
C LEU A 339 -13.88 -25.20 -25.79
N PRO A 340 -13.12 -25.64 -24.78
CA PRO A 340 -11.97 -26.51 -24.98
C PRO A 340 -12.42 -27.88 -25.46
N VAL A 341 -11.50 -28.62 -26.08
CA VAL A 341 -11.77 -30.01 -26.45
C VAL A 341 -11.87 -30.85 -25.17
N LEU A 342 -13.01 -31.52 -24.99
CA LEU A 342 -13.23 -32.36 -23.81
C LEU A 342 -12.32 -33.61 -23.86
N PRO A 343 -11.65 -33.98 -22.76
CA PRO A 343 -10.82 -35.18 -22.73
C PRO A 343 -11.63 -36.44 -23.00
N LEU A 344 -10.97 -37.44 -23.60
CA LEU A 344 -11.58 -38.75 -23.87
C LEU A 344 -12.16 -39.38 -22.58
N GLY A 345 -13.38 -39.90 -22.69
CA GLY A 345 -14.09 -40.54 -21.59
C GLY A 345 -14.82 -39.59 -20.64
N TRP A 346 -14.86 -38.28 -20.94
CA TRP A 346 -15.73 -37.34 -20.23
C TRP A 346 -17.12 -37.33 -20.87
N GLU A 347 -18.15 -37.25 -20.03
CA GLU A 347 -19.54 -37.25 -20.47
C GLU A 347 -20.17 -35.88 -20.22
N VAL A 348 -20.80 -35.30 -21.24
CA VAL A 348 -21.63 -34.10 -21.09
C VAL A 348 -22.97 -34.50 -20.48
N ARG A 349 -23.33 -33.84 -19.39
CA ARG A 349 -24.59 -34.06 -18.66
C ARG A 349 -25.60 -32.95 -18.88
N ASP A 350 -25.12 -31.72 -19.08
CA ASP A 350 -26.01 -30.59 -19.33
C ASP A 350 -25.22 -29.43 -19.95
N VAL A 351 -25.87 -28.61 -20.76
CA VAL A 351 -25.28 -27.42 -21.38
C VAL A 351 -26.26 -26.26 -21.23
N GLN A 352 -25.82 -25.16 -20.64
CA GLN A 352 -26.69 -24.02 -20.33
C GLN A 352 -25.98 -22.68 -20.58
N LEU A 353 -26.79 -21.68 -20.96
CA LEU A 353 -26.37 -20.29 -20.96
C LEU A 353 -26.69 -19.65 -19.61
N TYR A 354 -25.71 -19.00 -19.01
CA TYR A 354 -25.83 -18.28 -17.74
C TYR A 354 -25.66 -16.78 -17.98
N PRO A 355 -26.54 -15.93 -17.46
CA PRO A 355 -26.33 -14.49 -17.49
C PRO A 355 -25.22 -14.12 -16.48
N THR A 356 -24.22 -13.40 -16.95
CA THR A 356 -23.21 -12.73 -16.11
C THR A 356 -23.33 -11.22 -16.33
N GLY A 357 -22.94 -10.39 -15.34
CA GLY A 357 -23.26 -8.94 -15.27
C GLY A 357 -22.73 -8.05 -16.41
N GLY A 358 -23.24 -8.26 -17.63
CA GLY A 358 -22.89 -7.59 -18.88
C GLY A 358 -22.72 -8.52 -20.10
N THR A 359 -22.54 -9.84 -19.92
CA THR A 359 -22.26 -10.82 -20.98
C THR A 359 -22.90 -12.19 -20.70
N SER A 360 -23.04 -13.04 -21.73
CA SER A 360 -23.44 -14.44 -21.57
C SER A 360 -22.24 -15.30 -21.20
N ALA A 361 -22.44 -16.25 -20.30
CA ALA A 361 -21.52 -17.34 -19.99
C ALA A 361 -22.12 -18.68 -20.43
N VAL A 362 -21.27 -19.66 -20.71
CA VAL A 362 -21.70 -21.03 -21.03
C VAL A 362 -21.23 -21.94 -19.91
N ALA A 363 -22.16 -22.66 -19.29
CA ALA A 363 -21.87 -23.68 -18.29
C ALA A 363 -22.14 -25.06 -18.86
N VAL A 364 -21.14 -25.95 -18.80
CA VAL A 364 -21.21 -27.33 -19.24
C VAL A 364 -21.04 -28.22 -18.01
N SER A 365 -22.10 -28.97 -17.68
CA SER A 365 -22.03 -30.02 -16.68
C SER A 365 -21.36 -31.24 -17.28
N LEU A 366 -20.34 -31.74 -16.59
CA LEU A 366 -19.50 -32.82 -17.05
C LEU A 366 -19.38 -33.90 -15.96
N ARG A 367 -19.20 -35.13 -16.39
CA ARG A 367 -18.74 -36.21 -15.53
C ARG A 367 -17.39 -36.70 -16.05
N THR A 368 -16.37 -36.65 -15.20
CA THR A 368 -15.02 -37.11 -15.59
C THR A 368 -15.02 -38.63 -15.80
N SER A 369 -13.95 -39.16 -16.39
CA SER A 369 -13.75 -40.61 -16.53
C SER A 369 -13.72 -41.37 -15.20
N ARG A 370 -13.49 -40.68 -14.07
CA ARG A 370 -13.56 -41.24 -12.71
C ARG A 370 -14.95 -41.10 -12.07
N GLY A 371 -15.94 -40.62 -12.81
CA GLY A 371 -17.30 -40.39 -12.29
C GLY A 371 -17.47 -39.10 -11.49
N GLU A 372 -16.48 -38.21 -11.47
CA GLU A 372 -16.51 -36.99 -10.67
C GLU A 372 -17.41 -35.94 -11.35
N PRO A 373 -18.43 -35.39 -10.65
CA PRO A 373 -19.27 -34.33 -11.21
C PRO A 373 -18.53 -32.99 -11.15
N VAL A 374 -18.35 -32.35 -12.31
CA VAL A 374 -17.70 -31.06 -12.45
C VAL A 374 -18.47 -30.16 -13.41
N THR A 375 -18.37 -28.86 -13.25
CA THR A 375 -18.99 -27.88 -14.16
C THR A 375 -17.90 -26.98 -14.73
N LEU A 376 -17.82 -26.90 -16.06
CA LEU A 376 -16.97 -25.98 -16.79
C LEU A 376 -17.78 -24.72 -17.13
N LEU A 377 -17.36 -23.56 -16.63
CA LEU A 377 -17.91 -22.27 -17.00
C LEU A 377 -16.92 -21.53 -17.90
N THR A 378 -17.41 -20.95 -19.00
CA THR A 378 -16.64 -20.07 -19.88
C THR A 378 -17.34 -18.72 -20.02
N SER A 379 -16.61 -17.61 -19.90
CA SER A 379 -17.14 -16.25 -20.10
C SER A 379 -16.04 -15.25 -20.51
N ARG A 380 -16.42 -14.07 -21.02
CA ARG A 380 -15.47 -12.94 -21.19
C ARG A 380 -15.28 -12.25 -19.85
N ALA A 381 -14.22 -12.60 -19.14
CA ALA A 381 -13.79 -11.97 -17.91
C ALA A 381 -12.26 -11.89 -17.88
N GLU A 382 -11.72 -10.85 -17.26
CA GLU A 382 -10.31 -10.77 -16.89
C GLU A 382 -10.13 -11.39 -15.51
N THR A 383 -9.13 -12.24 -15.37
CA THR A 383 -8.75 -12.94 -14.14
C THR A 383 -7.25 -12.70 -13.86
N PRO A 384 -6.70 -13.07 -12.69
CA PRO A 384 -5.26 -13.04 -12.44
C PRO A 384 -4.60 -14.35 -12.94
N ALA A 385 -5.38 -15.31 -13.40
CA ALA A 385 -4.90 -16.55 -13.98
C ALA A 385 -4.70 -16.25 -15.45
N GLU A 386 -3.46 -15.97 -15.85
CA GLU A 386 -3.08 -15.94 -17.27
C GLU A 386 -3.28 -17.36 -17.87
N GLY A 387 -2.42 -17.82 -18.78
CA GLY A 387 -2.49 -19.18 -19.33
C GLY A 387 -2.22 -20.34 -18.35
N THR A 388 -2.04 -20.07 -17.05
CA THR A 388 -1.72 -21.08 -16.03
C THR A 388 -2.88 -21.27 -15.05
N PRO A 389 -3.44 -22.49 -14.89
CA PRO A 389 -4.53 -22.73 -13.96
C PRO A 389 -4.18 -22.42 -12.50
N LEU A 390 -5.03 -21.61 -11.87
CA LEU A 390 -5.02 -21.33 -10.44
C LEU A 390 -6.20 -22.06 -9.77
N VAL A 391 -6.08 -22.39 -8.48
CA VAL A 391 -7.20 -22.93 -7.70
C VAL A 391 -7.56 -22.02 -6.54
N THR A 392 -8.86 -21.82 -6.35
CA THR A 392 -9.43 -21.22 -5.16
C THR A 392 -10.50 -22.12 -4.58
N LYS A 393 -10.79 -21.95 -3.28
CA LYS A 393 -11.85 -22.65 -2.59
C LYS A 393 -12.97 -21.66 -2.25
N ARG A 394 -14.21 -22.06 -2.49
CA ARG A 394 -15.42 -21.36 -2.01
C ARG A 394 -16.30 -22.38 -1.33
N GLU A 395 -16.60 -22.15 -0.06
CA GLU A 395 -17.35 -23.09 0.77
C GLU A 395 -16.82 -24.54 0.68
N ASN A 396 -17.54 -25.42 -0.03
CA ASN A 396 -17.22 -26.85 -0.17
C ASN A 396 -16.76 -27.24 -1.59
N GLU A 397 -16.66 -26.29 -2.52
CA GLU A 397 -16.21 -26.52 -3.89
C GLU A 397 -14.80 -25.96 -4.12
N ASN A 398 -14.00 -26.73 -4.86
CA ASN A 398 -12.74 -26.22 -5.41
C ASN A 398 -13.01 -25.76 -6.85
N ILE A 399 -12.50 -24.58 -7.18
CA ILE A 399 -12.61 -23.95 -8.49
C ILE A 399 -11.20 -23.82 -9.05
N ALA A 400 -10.91 -24.52 -10.15
CA ALA A 400 -9.72 -24.30 -10.95
C ALA A 400 -10.07 -23.37 -12.11
N TYR A 401 -9.34 -22.28 -12.31
CA TYR A 401 -9.64 -21.29 -13.34
C TYR A 401 -8.37 -20.79 -14.05
N TRP A 402 -8.51 -20.44 -15.32
CA TRP A 402 -7.43 -20.00 -16.22
C TRP A 402 -7.98 -19.13 -17.35
N GLU A 403 -7.08 -18.45 -18.07
CA GLU A 403 -7.40 -17.72 -19.29
C GLU A 403 -6.95 -18.44 -20.55
N GLU A 404 -7.76 -18.32 -21.59
CA GLU A 404 -7.44 -18.80 -22.92
C GLU A 404 -7.85 -17.75 -23.98
N GLY A 405 -6.89 -16.94 -24.41
CA GLY A 405 -7.16 -15.81 -25.30
C GLY A 405 -7.90 -14.69 -24.59
N ASP A 406 -9.13 -14.38 -25.04
CA ASP A 406 -9.98 -13.29 -24.54
C ASP A 406 -11.08 -13.76 -23.58
N GLN A 407 -11.01 -15.00 -23.11
CA GLN A 407 -12.02 -15.63 -22.27
C GLN A 407 -11.40 -16.32 -21.05
N ALA A 408 -12.13 -16.31 -19.95
CA ALA A 408 -11.81 -17.03 -18.74
C ALA A 408 -12.62 -18.32 -18.65
N LEU A 409 -11.97 -19.37 -18.16
CA LEU A 409 -12.54 -20.68 -17.92
C LEU A 409 -12.43 -21.04 -16.45
N ALA A 410 -13.45 -21.71 -15.92
CA ALA A 410 -13.47 -22.20 -14.55
C ALA A 410 -14.09 -23.60 -14.47
N LEU A 411 -13.35 -24.54 -13.91
CA LEU A 411 -13.81 -25.88 -13.58
C LEU A 411 -14.12 -25.96 -12.08
N THR A 412 -15.40 -26.15 -11.75
CA THR A 412 -15.89 -26.22 -10.37
C THR A 412 -16.35 -27.62 -10.03
N GLY A 413 -15.97 -28.12 -8.85
CA GLY A 413 -16.49 -29.40 -8.35
C GLY A 413 -16.08 -29.72 -6.92
N ARG A 414 -16.65 -30.79 -6.37
CA ARG A 414 -16.31 -31.35 -5.05
C ARG A 414 -15.16 -32.35 -5.15
N VAL A 415 -14.08 -31.94 -5.79
CA VAL A 415 -12.82 -32.71 -5.90
C VAL A 415 -11.73 -32.03 -5.07
N SER A 416 -10.60 -32.70 -4.78
CA SER A 416 -9.48 -32.04 -4.07
C SER A 416 -8.87 -30.92 -4.92
N ALA A 417 -8.21 -29.93 -4.29
CA ALA A 417 -7.57 -28.83 -5.01
C ALA A 417 -6.53 -29.32 -6.04
N ALA A 418 -5.73 -30.32 -5.68
CA ALA A 418 -4.77 -30.95 -6.59
C ALA A 418 -5.47 -31.61 -7.79
N ARG A 419 -6.60 -32.28 -7.55
CA ARG A 419 -7.39 -32.91 -8.61
C ARG A 419 -8.06 -31.88 -9.53
N ALA A 420 -8.54 -30.76 -8.98
CA ALA A 420 -9.11 -29.67 -9.77
C ALA A 420 -8.07 -29.07 -10.73
N LEU A 421 -6.83 -28.84 -10.26
CA LEU A 421 -5.72 -28.39 -11.12
C LEU A 421 -5.37 -29.40 -12.22
N GLU A 422 -5.32 -30.69 -11.88
CA GLU A 422 -5.05 -31.76 -12.86
C GLU A 422 -6.10 -31.76 -13.98
N LEU A 423 -7.38 -31.68 -13.62
CA LEU A 423 -8.48 -31.66 -14.59
C LEU A 423 -8.47 -30.38 -15.45
N ALA A 424 -8.17 -29.22 -14.87
CA ALA A 424 -8.02 -27.97 -15.62
C ALA A 424 -6.83 -28.02 -16.59
N ALA A 425 -5.70 -28.60 -16.18
CA ALA A 425 -4.53 -28.76 -17.03
C ALA A 425 -4.77 -29.72 -18.22
N LEU A 426 -5.70 -30.68 -18.09
CA LEU A 426 -6.12 -31.52 -19.22
C LEU A 426 -6.95 -30.73 -20.23
N LEU A 427 -7.81 -29.82 -19.75
CA LEU A 427 -8.66 -28.98 -20.60
C LEU A 427 -7.86 -27.85 -21.28
N ALA A 428 -6.85 -27.29 -20.61
CA ALA A 428 -6.02 -26.20 -21.14
C ALA A 428 -4.97 -26.65 -22.18
N LYS A 429 -4.82 -27.96 -22.43
CA LYS A 429 -3.83 -28.53 -23.36
C LYS A 429 -4.40 -28.96 -24.71
N GLY A 430 -5.72 -28.88 -24.89
CA GLY A 430 -6.42 -29.28 -26.12
C GLY A 430 -7.06 -28.07 -26.77
#